data_AF-A0A0G0UVV8-F1
#
_entry.id   AF-A0A0G0UVV8-F1
#
_cell.length_a   1.000
_cell.length_b   1.000
_cell.length_c   1.000
_cell.angle_alpha   90.00
_cell.angle_beta   90.00
_cell.angle_gamma   90.00
#
_symmetry.space_group_name_H-M   'P 1'
#
loop_
_entity.id
_entity.type
_entity.pdbx_description
1 polymer ?
#
loop_
_entity_poly.entity_id
_entity_poly.type
_entity_poly.pdbx_seq_one_letter_code
_entity_poly.pdbx_strand_id
1 'polypeptide(L)'
;MQFSKSFTTVTPFSKFLALFLFVLFPLVISPTTSPAQPDDMSNWKTYRNKEYEFEFQYPNNWFFQGPPNWSDKKTVHFFAVGTTPEYALGGHSGNELLTLYVVLNEQSLEKYREELLQSGYEGKFSSIQIDNKPAIKATPGIITGSESDYYVTTNSNNLLHLSIGAIDQKSLDQILSTFRFLDNNPTSITPIQQGHQCSVYYDVN
;
A
#
# COMPACT_ATOMS: atom_id res chain seq x y z
N MET A 1 -69.46 13.79 -14.43
CA MET A 1 -68.17 13.12 -14.15
C MET A 1 -67.91 13.22 -12.66
N GLN A 2 -68.06 12.12 -11.93
CA GLN A 2 -67.80 12.02 -10.50
C GLN A 2 -66.54 11.20 -10.30
N PHE A 3 -65.53 11.77 -9.67
CA PHE A 3 -64.35 11.04 -9.20
C PHE A 3 -64.69 10.34 -7.89
N SER A 4 -64.55 9.01 -7.86
CA SER A 4 -64.66 8.24 -6.63
C SER A 4 -63.44 8.51 -5.74
N LYS A 5 -63.71 8.87 -4.49
CA LYS A 5 -62.69 9.03 -3.45
C LYS A 5 -62.31 7.63 -2.95
N SER A 6 -61.12 7.14 -3.29
CA SER A 6 -60.53 6.00 -2.59
C SER A 6 -59.81 6.52 -1.34
N PHE A 7 -60.35 6.14 -0.17
CA PHE A 7 -59.70 6.38 1.11
C PHE A 7 -58.58 5.35 1.28
N THR A 8 -57.34 5.82 1.27
CA THR A 8 -56.18 5.06 1.74
C THR A 8 -56.29 4.90 3.25
N THR A 9 -56.74 3.73 3.69
CA THR A 9 -56.77 3.36 5.09
C THR A 9 -55.35 3.04 5.53
N VAL A 10 -54.72 3.99 6.22
CA VAL A 10 -53.41 3.78 6.84
C VAL A 10 -53.62 2.92 8.08
N THR A 11 -53.17 1.67 8.03
CA THR A 11 -53.30 0.74 9.15
C THR A 11 -52.42 1.19 10.32
N PRO A 12 -52.87 1.01 11.58
CA PRO A 12 -52.13 1.43 12.77
C PRO A 12 -50.74 0.78 12.90
N PHE A 13 -50.48 -0.29 12.15
CA PHE A 13 -49.18 -0.96 12.05
C PHE A 13 -48.10 -0.07 11.42
N SER A 14 -48.47 0.89 10.54
CA SER A 14 -47.51 1.80 9.89
C SER A 14 -46.92 2.85 10.84
N LYS A 15 -47.65 3.23 11.90
CA LYS A 15 -47.16 4.19 12.90
C LYS A 15 -46.17 3.57 13.90
N PHE A 16 -46.27 2.26 14.17
CA PHE A 16 -45.31 1.55 15.02
C PHE A 16 -43.99 1.25 14.29
N LEU A 17 -44.03 1.01 12.97
CA LEU A 17 -42.81 0.80 12.17
C LEU A 17 -41.96 2.08 12.05
N ALA A 18 -42.59 3.26 12.00
CA ALA A 18 -41.88 4.55 11.98
C ALA A 18 -41.22 4.91 13.32
N LEU A 19 -41.79 4.48 14.45
CA LEU A 19 -41.19 4.73 15.77
C LEU A 19 -40.07 3.71 16.11
N PHE A 20 -40.13 2.49 15.58
CA PHE A 20 -39.10 1.47 15.80
C PHE A 20 -37.81 1.73 15.01
N LEU A 21 -37.87 2.48 13.91
CA LEU A 21 -36.69 2.84 13.12
C LEU A 21 -35.82 3.94 13.76
N PHE A 22 -36.31 4.66 14.77
CA PHE A 22 -35.57 5.76 15.40
C PHE A 22 -34.88 5.39 16.73
N VAL A 23 -35.24 4.25 17.35
CA VAL A 23 -34.71 3.82 18.66
C VAL A 23 -33.69 2.66 18.54
N LEU A 24 -33.56 2.05 17.35
CA LEU A 24 -32.63 0.94 17.09
C LEU A 24 -31.43 1.30 16.20
N PHE A 25 -31.21 2.58 15.88
CA PHE A 25 -29.92 2.99 15.36
C PHE A 25 -29.02 3.31 16.56
N PRO A 26 -28.13 2.40 17.01
CA PRO A 26 -27.05 2.84 17.86
C PRO A 26 -26.34 3.97 17.11
N LEU A 27 -26.19 5.11 17.77
CA LEU A 27 -25.35 6.18 17.30
C LEU A 27 -23.97 5.57 17.06
N VAL A 28 -23.63 5.30 15.79
CA VAL A 28 -22.27 4.93 15.40
C VAL A 28 -21.48 6.22 15.57
N ILE A 29 -20.99 6.43 16.79
CA ILE A 29 -19.98 7.43 17.09
C ILE A 29 -18.74 6.93 16.36
N SER A 30 -18.59 7.31 15.09
CA SER A 30 -17.32 7.17 14.40
C SER A 30 -16.29 7.84 15.30
N PRO A 31 -15.23 7.15 15.73
CA PRO A 31 -14.17 7.81 16.48
C PRO A 31 -13.77 9.02 15.66
N THR A 32 -13.99 10.20 16.23
CA THR A 32 -13.49 11.43 15.64
C THR A 32 -11.99 11.32 15.81
N THR A 33 -11.33 10.82 14.77
CA THR A 33 -9.88 10.83 14.64
C THR A 33 -9.48 12.28 14.84
N SER A 34 -9.00 12.59 16.04
CA SER A 34 -8.36 13.86 16.33
C SER A 34 -7.38 14.08 15.20
N PRO A 35 -7.41 15.23 14.50
CA PRO A 35 -6.46 15.49 13.42
C PRO A 35 -5.08 15.25 14.01
N ALA A 36 -4.42 14.19 13.52
CA ALA A 36 -3.08 13.86 13.94
C ALA A 36 -2.28 15.15 13.74
N GLN A 37 -1.73 15.68 14.84
CA GLN A 37 -0.88 16.85 14.76
C GLN A 37 0.12 16.56 13.63
N PRO A 38 0.24 17.42 12.60
CA PRO A 38 1.13 17.15 11.50
C PRO A 38 2.51 16.98 12.10
N ASP A 39 3.02 15.75 12.10
CA ASP A 39 4.40 15.54 12.48
C ASP A 39 5.23 16.38 11.52
N ASP A 40 6.23 17.05 12.08
CA ASP A 40 7.04 17.97 11.32
C ASP A 40 7.91 17.19 10.33
N MET A 41 7.39 17.02 9.11
CA MET A 41 8.09 16.39 8.01
C MET A 41 9.08 17.34 7.32
N SER A 42 9.27 18.57 7.83
CA SER A 42 10.07 19.61 7.16
C SER A 42 11.52 19.22 6.88
N ASN A 43 12.08 18.31 7.70
CA ASN A 43 13.46 17.87 7.58
C ASN A 43 13.63 16.55 6.81
N TRP A 44 12.56 15.92 6.33
CA TRP A 44 12.63 14.61 5.69
C TRP A 44 13.47 14.64 4.40
N LYS A 45 14.11 13.51 4.10
CA LYS A 45 14.90 13.30 2.88
C LYS A 45 14.02 12.64 1.82
N THR A 46 14.36 12.81 0.55
CA THR A 46 13.67 12.15 -0.57
C THR A 46 14.51 11.01 -1.12
N TYR A 47 13.95 9.80 -1.15
CA TYR A 47 14.48 8.70 -1.94
C TYR A 47 13.77 8.68 -3.29
N ARG A 48 14.54 8.59 -4.38
CA ARG A 48 14.01 8.53 -5.74
C ARG A 48 14.70 7.43 -6.51
N ASN A 49 13.92 6.49 -7.04
CA ASN A 49 14.39 5.47 -7.96
C ASN A 49 13.88 5.80 -9.37
N LYS A 50 14.78 6.27 -10.24
CA LYS A 50 14.44 6.65 -11.62
C LYS A 50 14.19 5.43 -12.52
N GLU A 51 14.84 4.31 -12.26
CA GLU A 51 14.71 3.09 -13.07
C GLU A 51 13.32 2.47 -12.91
N TYR A 52 12.78 2.50 -11.69
CA TYR A 52 11.47 1.93 -11.36
C TYR A 52 10.38 3.00 -11.13
N GLU A 53 10.69 4.26 -11.46
CA GLU A 53 9.73 5.38 -11.54
C GLU A 53 8.92 5.66 -10.27
N PHE A 54 9.57 5.63 -9.10
CA PHE A 54 8.92 6.01 -7.85
C PHE A 54 9.83 6.87 -6.97
N GLU A 55 9.20 7.63 -6.08
CA GLU A 55 9.86 8.34 -5.00
C GLU A 55 9.00 8.36 -3.74
N PHE A 56 9.64 8.58 -2.60
CA PHE A 56 8.97 8.82 -1.33
C PHE A 56 9.90 9.60 -0.39
N GLN A 57 9.33 10.19 0.66
CA GLN A 57 10.13 10.84 1.69
C GLN A 57 10.35 9.91 2.88
N TYR A 58 11.47 10.08 3.57
CA TYR A 58 11.83 9.29 4.75
C TYR A 58 12.52 10.16 5.81
N PRO A 59 12.50 9.74 7.10
CA PRO A 59 13.12 10.50 8.19
C PRO A 59 14.60 10.82 7.99
N ASN A 60 15.04 12.00 8.41
CA ASN A 60 16.41 12.47 8.21
C ASN A 60 17.47 11.73 9.02
N ASN A 61 17.05 11.11 10.12
CA ASN A 61 17.84 10.25 10.98
C ASN A 61 17.94 8.83 10.43
N TRP A 62 17.56 8.59 9.17
CA TRP A 62 17.79 7.34 8.47
C TRP A 62 18.85 7.50 7.37
N PHE A 63 19.46 6.38 7.01
CA PHE A 63 20.27 6.22 5.81
C PHE A 63 19.84 4.95 5.08
N PHE A 64 20.25 4.82 3.82
CA PHE A 64 19.93 3.65 3.01
C PHE A 64 21.17 3.11 2.29
N GLN A 65 21.15 1.82 1.99
CA GLN A 65 22.15 1.17 1.15
C GLN A 65 21.56 -0.04 0.42
N GLY A 66 22.19 -0.42 -0.69
CA GLY A 66 21.88 -1.69 -1.35
C GLY A 66 22.46 -2.87 -0.59
N PRO A 67 22.05 -4.11 -0.92
CA PRO A 67 22.61 -5.32 -0.32
C PRO A 67 24.12 -5.39 -0.55
N PRO A 68 24.88 -6.07 0.34
CA PRO A 68 26.34 -6.16 0.26
C PRO A 68 26.83 -6.81 -1.04
N ASN A 69 26.00 -7.68 -1.64
CA ASN A 69 26.19 -8.18 -2.99
C ASN A 69 25.52 -7.22 -3.97
N TRP A 70 26.22 -6.13 -4.31
CA TRP A 70 25.74 -5.00 -5.12
C TRP A 70 25.23 -5.32 -6.55
N SER A 71 25.09 -6.59 -6.93
CA SER A 71 24.52 -7.02 -8.20
C SER A 71 23.00 -6.89 -8.24
N ASP A 72 22.31 -6.87 -7.09
CA ASP A 72 20.86 -6.71 -7.06
C ASP A 72 20.45 -5.23 -6.83
N LYS A 73 20.44 -4.46 -7.93
CA LYS A 73 20.00 -3.05 -7.95
C LYS A 73 18.52 -2.85 -7.62
N LYS A 74 17.76 -3.94 -7.42
CA LYS A 74 16.33 -3.91 -7.16
C LYS A 74 15.99 -3.77 -5.68
N THR A 75 16.99 -3.91 -4.82
CA THR A 75 16.81 -3.91 -3.37
C THR A 75 17.46 -2.69 -2.74
N VAL A 76 16.75 -2.02 -1.85
CA VAL A 76 17.29 -0.98 -0.98
C VAL A 76 16.79 -1.20 0.44
N HIS A 77 17.71 -1.07 1.40
CA HIS A 77 17.43 -1.22 2.83
C HIS A 77 17.66 0.11 3.53
N PHE A 78 16.77 0.46 4.46
CA PHE A 78 16.83 1.67 5.28
C PHE A 78 17.14 1.32 6.73
N PHE A 79 18.01 2.12 7.35
CA PHE A 79 18.52 1.92 8.70
C PHE A 79 18.54 3.24 9.48
N ALA A 80 18.55 3.17 10.81
CA ALA A 80 18.72 4.33 11.68
C ALA A 80 20.19 4.81 11.68
N VAL A 81 20.42 6.12 11.54
CA VAL A 81 21.75 6.72 11.67
C VAL A 81 22.38 6.37 13.02
N GLY A 82 23.64 5.95 12.99
CA GLY A 82 24.39 5.52 14.17
C GLY A 82 24.31 4.02 14.46
N THR A 83 23.56 3.24 13.67
CA THR A 83 23.61 1.77 13.73
C THR A 83 24.58 1.20 12.70
N THR A 84 25.14 0.03 13.01
CA THR A 84 25.79 -0.81 12.01
C THR A 84 24.72 -1.61 11.27
N PRO A 85 24.65 -1.57 9.94
CA PRO A 85 23.69 -2.36 9.19
C PRO A 85 23.84 -3.86 9.45
N GLU A 86 22.74 -4.49 9.83
CA GLU A 86 22.62 -5.92 10.07
C GLU A 86 21.43 -6.41 9.25
N TYR A 87 21.69 -7.21 8.23
CA TYR A 87 20.66 -7.59 7.27
C TYR A 87 19.85 -8.81 7.74
N ALA A 88 18.55 -8.81 7.47
CA ALA A 88 17.68 -9.95 7.66
C ALA A 88 18.02 -11.05 6.62
N LEU A 89 18.82 -12.04 7.03
CA LEU A 89 19.25 -13.17 6.20
C LEU A 89 19.08 -14.48 6.95
N GLY A 90 18.62 -15.52 6.24
CA GLY A 90 18.63 -16.90 6.76
C GLY A 90 17.76 -17.13 8.01
N GLY A 91 16.65 -16.41 8.15
CA GLY A 91 15.75 -16.53 9.31
C GLY A 91 16.18 -15.71 10.54
N HIS A 92 17.17 -14.84 10.39
CA HIS A 92 17.51 -13.81 11.36
C HIS A 92 16.75 -12.50 11.07
N SER A 93 16.29 -11.82 12.12
CA SER A 93 15.75 -10.46 12.00
C SER A 93 16.90 -9.46 12.02
N GLY A 94 17.15 -8.79 10.90
CA GLY A 94 18.10 -7.67 10.85
C GLY A 94 17.58 -6.41 11.55
N ASN A 95 18.31 -5.31 11.41
CA ASN A 95 17.94 -4.00 11.94
C ASN A 95 17.43 -3.02 10.87
N GLU A 96 16.96 -3.55 9.74
CA GLU A 96 16.25 -2.75 8.75
C GLU A 96 14.99 -2.13 9.36
N LEU A 97 14.72 -0.88 8.99
CA LEU A 97 13.46 -0.19 9.29
C LEU A 97 12.46 -0.39 8.15
N LEU A 98 12.98 -0.41 6.92
CA LEU A 98 12.20 -0.57 5.70
C LEU A 98 13.10 -1.20 4.63
N THR A 99 12.62 -2.24 3.99
CA THR A 99 13.24 -2.82 2.81
C THR A 99 12.31 -2.63 1.61
N LEU A 100 12.84 -2.13 0.51
CA LEU A 100 12.12 -2.10 -0.76
C LEU A 100 12.82 -3.05 -1.72
N TYR A 101 12.03 -3.91 -2.36
CA TYR A 101 12.47 -4.84 -3.38
C TYR A 101 11.56 -4.74 -4.60
N VAL A 102 12.14 -4.60 -5.78
CA VAL A 102 11.40 -4.63 -7.05
C VAL A 102 11.43 -6.04 -7.63
N VAL A 103 10.26 -6.68 -7.65
CA VAL A 103 10.05 -7.95 -8.34
C VAL A 103 9.83 -7.65 -9.82
N LEU A 104 10.77 -8.07 -10.66
CA LEU A 104 10.61 -8.00 -12.11
C LEU A 104 9.79 -9.19 -12.58
N ASN A 105 8.49 -8.98 -12.81
CA ASN A 105 7.67 -9.84 -13.64
C ASN A 105 6.27 -9.23 -13.72
N GLU A 106 5.68 -9.19 -14.92
CA GLU A 106 4.40 -8.53 -15.26
C GLU A 106 3.16 -9.22 -14.66
N GLN A 107 3.26 -9.66 -13.41
CA GLN A 107 2.17 -10.33 -12.74
C GLN A 107 1.23 -9.30 -12.13
N SER A 108 -0.08 -9.55 -12.25
CA SER A 108 -1.08 -8.79 -11.52
C SER A 108 -0.93 -9.01 -10.01
N LEU A 109 -1.37 -8.05 -9.22
CA LEU A 109 -1.44 -8.15 -7.76
C LEU A 109 -2.16 -9.43 -7.29
N GLU A 110 -3.27 -9.78 -7.96
CA GLU A 110 -4.01 -11.00 -7.66
C GLU A 110 -3.20 -12.26 -7.95
N LYS A 111 -2.48 -12.31 -9.08
CA LYS A 111 -1.63 -13.48 -9.36
C LYS A 111 -0.54 -13.65 -8.31
N TYR A 112 0.11 -12.55 -7.91
CA TYR A 112 1.11 -12.57 -6.86
C TYR A 112 0.53 -13.02 -5.50
N ARG A 113 -0.66 -12.55 -5.16
CA ARG A 113 -1.40 -12.99 -3.97
C ARG A 113 -1.68 -14.49 -3.99
N GLU A 114 -2.12 -15.04 -5.12
CA GLU A 114 -2.35 -16.49 -5.27
C GLU A 114 -1.04 -17.27 -5.13
N GLU A 115 0.07 -16.77 -5.67
CA GLU A 115 1.40 -17.39 -5.48
C GLU A 115 1.82 -17.41 -4.00
N LEU A 116 1.56 -16.33 -3.25
CA LEU A 116 1.80 -16.31 -1.81
C LEU A 116 0.96 -17.37 -1.08
N LEU A 117 -0.34 -17.45 -1.36
CA LEU A 117 -1.21 -18.47 -0.78
C LEU A 117 -0.72 -19.90 -1.09
N GLN A 118 -0.29 -20.15 -2.33
CA GLN A 118 0.25 -21.45 -2.76
C GLN A 118 1.58 -21.80 -2.08
N SER A 119 2.37 -20.80 -1.68
CA SER A 119 3.61 -21.03 -0.91
C SER A 119 3.36 -21.40 0.56
N GLY A 120 2.10 -21.41 1.00
CA GLY A 120 1.71 -21.70 2.38
C GLY A 120 1.61 -20.46 3.26
N TYR A 121 1.52 -19.26 2.68
CA TYR A 121 1.27 -18.04 3.45
C TYR A 121 -0.13 -18.07 4.08
N GLU A 122 -0.20 -18.04 5.41
CA GLU A 122 -1.45 -18.08 6.19
C GLU A 122 -1.93 -16.69 6.67
N GLY A 123 -1.28 -15.62 6.23
CA GLY A 123 -1.64 -14.26 6.63
C GLY A 123 -2.93 -13.75 5.97
N LYS A 124 -3.32 -12.53 6.36
CA LYS A 124 -4.51 -11.86 5.78
C LYS A 124 -4.08 -10.85 4.75
N PHE A 125 -4.87 -10.75 3.69
CA PHE A 125 -4.70 -9.74 2.65
C PHE A 125 -5.79 -8.68 2.78
N SER A 126 -5.40 -7.43 2.56
CA SER A 126 -6.32 -6.29 2.44
C SER A 126 -5.94 -5.43 1.24
N SER A 127 -6.95 -5.08 0.44
CA SER A 127 -6.77 -4.14 -0.67
C SER A 127 -6.71 -2.71 -0.13
N ILE A 128 -5.69 -1.97 -0.54
CA ILE A 128 -5.46 -0.57 -0.17
C ILE A 128 -5.03 0.22 -1.43
N GLN A 129 -4.74 1.50 -1.26
CA GLN A 129 -4.13 2.33 -2.30
C GLN A 129 -2.90 3.04 -1.75
N ILE A 130 -1.88 3.16 -2.60
CA ILE A 130 -0.68 3.98 -2.35
C ILE A 130 -0.53 4.88 -3.58
N ASP A 131 -0.59 6.20 -3.38
CA ASP A 131 -0.61 7.19 -4.48
C ASP A 131 -1.62 6.84 -5.59
N ASN A 132 -2.86 6.54 -5.19
CA ASN A 132 -3.96 6.10 -6.07
C ASN A 132 -3.71 4.82 -6.88
N LYS A 133 -2.59 4.13 -6.68
CA LYS A 133 -2.34 2.82 -7.28
C LYS A 133 -2.89 1.72 -6.39
N PRO A 134 -3.53 0.69 -6.97
CA PRO A 134 -3.91 -0.50 -6.23
C PRO A 134 -2.71 -1.11 -5.53
N ALA A 135 -2.90 -1.50 -4.27
CA ALA A 135 -1.89 -2.20 -3.49
C ALA A 135 -2.55 -3.25 -2.60
N ILE A 136 -1.77 -4.25 -2.20
CA ILE A 136 -2.17 -5.28 -1.25
C ILE A 136 -1.29 -5.14 -0.02
N LYS A 137 -1.92 -5.01 1.15
CA LYS A 137 -1.26 -5.19 2.45
C LYS A 137 -1.46 -6.62 2.91
N ALA A 138 -0.36 -7.34 3.11
CA ALA A 138 -0.32 -8.69 3.66
C ALA A 138 0.11 -8.61 5.13
N THR A 139 -0.81 -8.92 6.05
CA THR A 139 -0.48 -8.98 7.48
C THR A 139 -0.11 -10.41 7.84
N PRO A 140 0.98 -10.63 8.59
CA PRO A 140 1.45 -11.94 9.00
C PRO A 140 0.33 -12.82 9.61
N GLY A 141 0.45 -14.12 9.40
CA GLY A 141 -0.34 -15.12 10.11
C GLY A 141 0.11 -15.27 11.56
N ILE A 142 -0.62 -16.06 12.35
CA ILE A 142 -0.35 -16.28 13.79
C ILE A 142 1.06 -16.88 14.04
N ILE A 143 1.65 -17.53 13.02
CA ILE A 143 2.86 -18.35 13.16
C ILE A 143 4.14 -17.60 12.74
N THR A 144 4.03 -16.60 11.85
CA THR A 144 5.19 -15.87 11.30
C THR A 144 5.32 -14.54 12.04
N GLY A 145 6.22 -14.46 13.02
CA GLY A 145 6.43 -13.25 13.85
C GLY A 145 7.02 -12.04 13.12
N SER A 146 6.83 -11.89 11.81
CA SER A 146 7.36 -10.81 10.96
C SER A 146 6.26 -9.78 10.65
N GLU A 147 6.65 -8.53 10.42
CA GLU A 147 5.76 -7.38 10.22
C GLU A 147 4.88 -7.48 8.94
N SER A 148 4.00 -6.49 8.72
CA SER A 148 3.12 -6.47 7.54
C SER A 148 3.92 -6.17 6.28
N ASP A 149 3.69 -6.88 5.18
CA ASP A 149 4.27 -6.57 3.87
C ASP A 149 3.28 -5.79 3.00
N TYR A 150 3.80 -4.96 2.10
CA TYR A 150 3.01 -4.17 1.17
C TYR A 150 3.47 -4.43 -0.26
N TYR A 151 2.52 -4.65 -1.16
CA TYR A 151 2.77 -4.93 -2.56
C TYR A 151 2.01 -3.92 -3.41
N VAL A 152 2.71 -3.19 -4.27
CA VAL A 152 2.12 -2.17 -5.14
C VAL A 152 2.65 -2.35 -6.55
N THR A 153 1.76 -2.32 -7.54
CA THR A 153 2.16 -2.33 -8.95
C THR A 153 2.82 -1.01 -9.29
N THR A 154 4.01 -1.08 -9.85
CA THR A 154 4.66 0.04 -10.52
C THR A 154 4.22 0.11 -11.99
N ASN A 155 4.72 1.10 -12.69
CA ASN A 155 4.23 1.49 -14.01
C ASN A 155 4.81 0.63 -15.14
N SER A 156 5.96 0.02 -14.85
CA SER A 156 6.65 -0.91 -15.74
C SER A 156 6.11 -2.34 -15.62
N ASN A 157 4.88 -2.50 -15.10
CA ASN A 157 4.30 -3.79 -14.68
C ASN A 157 5.18 -4.56 -13.67
N ASN A 158 6.12 -3.89 -13.00
CA ASN A 158 6.86 -4.50 -11.92
C ASN A 158 6.05 -4.43 -10.63
N LEU A 159 6.36 -5.31 -9.70
CA LEU A 159 5.78 -5.26 -8.37
C LEU A 159 6.82 -4.66 -7.41
N LEU A 160 6.48 -3.56 -6.77
CA LEU A 160 7.24 -3.04 -5.65
C LEU A 160 6.75 -3.71 -4.37
N HIS A 161 7.64 -4.47 -3.75
CA HIS A 161 7.46 -5.07 -2.44
C HIS A 161 8.13 -4.18 -1.40
N LEU A 162 7.36 -3.70 -0.43
CA LEU A 162 7.86 -3.01 0.76
C LEU A 162 7.72 -4.00 1.91
N SER A 163 8.86 -4.50 2.38
CA SER A 163 8.92 -5.30 3.59
C SER A 163 9.23 -4.39 4.77
N ILE A 164 8.37 -4.48 5.78
CA ILE A 164 8.43 -3.63 6.95
C ILE A 164 9.37 -4.28 7.95
N GLY A 165 10.32 -3.49 8.44
CA GLY A 165 11.22 -3.87 9.52
C GLY A 165 10.79 -3.18 10.82
N ALA A 166 11.74 -2.83 11.67
CA ALA A 166 11.52 -2.23 12.99
C ALA A 166 11.06 -0.75 12.96
N ILE A 167 10.02 -0.44 12.19
CA ILE A 167 9.38 0.88 12.06
C ILE A 167 8.02 0.87 12.77
N ASP A 168 7.70 1.96 13.48
CA ASP A 168 6.37 2.12 14.06
C ASP A 168 5.31 2.42 12.98
N GLN A 169 4.06 2.05 13.25
CA GLN A 169 2.95 2.22 12.29
C GLN A 169 2.74 3.68 11.88
N LYS A 170 2.99 4.66 12.76
CA LYS A 170 2.78 6.08 12.46
C LYS A 170 3.81 6.58 11.45
N SER A 171 5.09 6.26 11.66
CA SER A 171 6.15 6.55 10.70
C SER A 171 5.90 5.86 9.36
N LEU A 172 5.40 4.62 9.38
CA LEU A 172 5.03 3.91 8.15
C LEU A 172 3.91 4.62 7.38
N ASP A 173 2.83 4.96 8.06
CA ASP A 173 1.68 5.65 7.45
C ASP A 173 2.11 6.98 6.80
N GLN A 174 3.03 7.71 7.45
CA GLN A 174 3.61 8.93 6.89
C GLN A 174 4.45 8.67 5.65
N ILE A 175 5.36 7.69 5.69
CA ILE A 175 6.15 7.30 4.52
C ILE A 175 5.22 6.95 3.35
N LEU A 176 4.23 6.07 3.58
CA LEU A 176 3.25 5.66 2.58
C LEU A 176 2.45 6.84 2.03
N SER A 177 2.14 7.86 2.85
CA SER A 177 1.44 9.07 2.39
C SER A 177 2.29 9.98 1.48
N THR A 178 3.61 9.82 1.48
CA THR A 178 4.54 10.58 0.61
C THR A 178 4.98 9.84 -0.63
N PHE A 179 4.56 8.59 -0.81
CA PHE A 179 4.83 7.85 -2.02
C PHE A 179 4.26 8.60 -3.22
N ARG A 180 5.07 8.65 -4.28
CA ARG A 180 4.67 9.17 -5.59
C ARG A 180 5.25 8.28 -6.66
N PHE A 181 4.40 7.80 -7.54
CA PHE A 181 4.84 7.19 -8.78
C PHE A 181 4.98 8.27 -9.85
N LEU A 182 6.09 8.23 -10.58
CA LEU A 182 6.54 9.32 -11.44
C LEU A 182 5.88 9.32 -12.82
N ASP A 183 5.00 8.37 -13.09
CA ASP A 183 4.24 8.20 -14.33
C ASP A 183 2.93 9.01 -14.38
N ASN A 184 2.73 9.94 -13.46
CA ASN A 184 1.54 10.78 -13.35
C ASN A 184 1.34 11.78 -14.52
N ASN A 185 1.67 11.40 -15.75
CA ASN A 185 0.95 11.88 -16.92
C ASN A 185 -0.44 11.21 -16.91
N PRO A 186 -1.54 11.97 -16.78
CA PRO A 186 -2.88 11.42 -16.87
C PRO A 186 -3.13 10.92 -18.30
N THR A 187 -2.72 9.70 -18.60
CA THR A 187 -2.91 9.11 -19.92
C THR A 187 -4.06 8.12 -19.81
N SER A 188 -5.24 8.63 -20.20
CA SER A 188 -6.34 7.90 -20.83
C SER A 188 -6.18 6.38 -20.82
N ILE A 189 -6.97 5.72 -19.96
CA ILE A 189 -7.31 4.30 -20.06
C ILE A 189 -7.61 3.93 -21.52
N THR A 190 -6.60 3.40 -22.20
CA THR A 190 -6.75 2.83 -23.53
C THR A 190 -6.59 1.32 -23.36
N PRO A 191 -7.55 0.50 -23.82
CA PRO A 191 -7.50 -0.95 -23.63
C PRO A 191 -6.24 -1.54 -24.26
N ILE A 192 -5.62 -2.48 -23.55
CA ILE A 192 -4.38 -3.16 -23.91
C ILE A 192 -4.54 -3.87 -25.28
N GLN A 193 -3.77 -3.46 -26.28
CA GLN A 193 -3.46 -4.31 -27.44
C GLN A 193 -2.03 -4.81 -27.32
N GLN A 194 -1.89 -6.14 -27.43
CA GLN A 194 -0.64 -6.87 -27.33
C GLN A 194 0.32 -6.57 -28.48
N GLY A 195 1.60 -6.48 -28.14
CA GLY A 195 2.74 -6.66 -29.04
C GLY A 195 3.50 -5.37 -29.31
N HIS A 196 4.77 -5.32 -28.89
CA HIS A 196 5.96 -5.23 -29.76
C HIS A 196 7.24 -5.06 -28.93
N GLN A 197 8.32 -5.67 -29.41
CA GLN A 197 9.68 -5.69 -28.84
C GLN A 197 10.28 -4.30 -28.63
N CYS A 198 11.00 -4.10 -27.52
CA CYS A 198 11.92 -2.97 -27.34
C CYS A 198 13.38 -3.42 -27.52
N SER A 199 14.09 -2.74 -28.41
CA SER A 199 15.55 -2.76 -28.55
C SER A 199 16.18 -1.65 -27.72
N VAL A 200 17.33 -1.94 -27.09
CA VAL A 200 18.08 -1.01 -26.23
C VAL A 200 19.22 -0.37 -27.05
N TYR A 201 19.32 0.97 -27.01
CA TYR A 201 20.50 1.73 -27.43
C TYR A 201 21.28 2.19 -26.19
N TYR A 202 22.61 2.03 -26.22
CA TYR A 202 23.53 2.71 -25.31
C TYR A 202 24.15 3.89 -26.05
N ASP A 203 23.99 5.10 -25.54
CA ASP A 203 24.85 6.22 -25.90
C ASP A 203 25.98 6.34 -24.85
N VAL A 204 27.20 6.25 -25.36
CA VAL A 204 28.45 6.51 -24.66
C VAL A 204 28.84 7.96 -24.96
N ASN A 205 29.11 8.73 -23.92
CA ASN A 205 30.12 9.79 -23.93
C ASN A 205 30.72 9.90 -22.52
#